data_AF-A0A933QD60-F1
#
_entry.id   AF-A0A933QD60-F1
#
_cell.length_a   1.000
_cell.length_b   1.000
_cell.length_c   1.000
_cell.angle_alpha   90.00
_cell.angle_beta   90.00
_cell.angle_gamma   90.00
#
_symmetry.space_group_name_H-M   'P 1'
#
loop_
_entity.id
_entity.type
_entity.pdbx_description
1 polymer ?
#
loop_
_entity_poly.entity_id
_entity_poly.type
_entity_poly.pdbx_seq_one_letter_code
_entity_poly.pdbx_strand_id
1 'polypeptide(L)'
;MPTAAPSRIDLFQALAPADTVDNHPAFPSARPPLALQNVLVQYLVPRFFPDHYTDPGAVGVEASERQAKVNRQDILAIAHLVAEREGRLLVVFLEQAGDNGRDAMTLGTKRQFFALMAQERIPVATLTSEVETIGRQAMFRDDVHPNLTGNQTIAEAIARELERFESGHAESRPTR
;
A
#
# COMPACT_ATOMS: atom_id res chain seq x y z
N MET A 1 28.04 -13.40 1.32
CA MET A 1 27.02 -13.00 0.33
C MET A 1 26.13 -11.96 0.99
N PRO A 2 25.92 -10.79 0.38
CA PRO A 2 25.04 -9.78 0.98
C PRO A 2 23.58 -10.24 0.82
N THR A 3 22.89 -10.41 1.93
CA THR A 3 21.43 -10.62 2.00
C THR A 3 20.73 -9.35 1.54
N ALA A 4 19.93 -9.43 0.49
CA ALA A 4 19.10 -8.33 0.03
C ALA A 4 18.15 -7.91 1.15
N ALA A 5 17.97 -6.60 1.36
CA ALA A 5 17.01 -6.10 2.34
C ALA A 5 15.58 -6.52 1.91
N PRO A 6 14.71 -6.90 2.85
CA PRO A 6 13.33 -7.26 2.53
C PRO A 6 12.61 -6.09 1.84
N SER A 7 11.88 -6.41 0.76
CA SER A 7 11.13 -5.42 -0.01
C SER A 7 9.91 -4.99 0.79
N ARG A 8 9.78 -3.68 1.01
CA ARG A 8 8.66 -3.08 1.76
C ARG A 8 7.48 -2.69 0.88
N ILE A 9 7.58 -2.90 -0.43
CA ILE A 9 6.59 -2.44 -1.42
C ILE A 9 5.33 -3.31 -1.36
N ASP A 10 4.16 -2.68 -1.32
CA ASP A 10 2.83 -3.32 -1.25
C ASP A 10 2.62 -4.42 -2.30
N LEU A 11 3.26 -4.29 -3.46
CA LEU A 11 3.27 -5.31 -4.51
C LEU A 11 3.75 -6.68 -4.00
N PHE A 12 4.53 -6.74 -2.94
CA PHE A 12 5.06 -7.98 -2.41
C PHE A 12 4.42 -8.37 -1.08
N GLN A 13 3.52 -7.58 -0.50
CA GLN A 13 2.97 -7.87 0.83
C GLN A 13 1.88 -8.95 0.79
N ALA A 14 1.83 -9.77 1.85
CA ALA A 14 0.71 -10.69 2.09
C ALA A 14 -0.54 -9.90 2.53
N LEU A 15 -1.73 -10.50 2.35
CA LEU A 15 -3.00 -9.94 2.83
C LEU A 15 -2.97 -9.81 4.37
N ALA A 16 -3.01 -8.58 4.87
CA ALA A 16 -3.07 -8.28 6.30
C ALA A 16 -4.52 -8.36 6.84
N PRO A 17 -4.74 -8.79 8.11
CA PRO A 17 -6.04 -8.72 8.76
C PRO A 17 -6.50 -7.28 8.99
N ALA A 18 -7.81 -7.06 9.03
CA ALA A 18 -8.45 -5.74 9.17
C ALA A 18 -8.44 -5.20 10.61
N ASP A 19 -7.26 -5.10 11.21
CA ASP A 19 -7.10 -4.50 12.54
C ASP A 19 -7.19 -2.97 12.49
N THR A 20 -7.65 -2.34 13.58
CA THR A 20 -7.68 -0.88 13.69
C THR A 20 -6.25 -0.34 13.70
N VAL A 21 -5.95 0.57 12.75
CA VAL A 21 -4.67 1.28 12.65
C VAL A 21 -4.35 2.01 13.97
N ASP A 22 -3.07 1.98 14.39
CA ASP A 22 -2.52 2.62 15.61
C ASP A 22 -2.82 1.92 16.95
N ASN A 23 -3.46 0.74 16.94
CA ASN A 23 -3.64 -0.07 18.15
C ASN A 23 -2.49 -1.05 18.43
N HIS A 24 -1.58 -1.24 17.47
CA HIS A 24 -0.50 -2.20 17.62
C HIS A 24 0.70 -1.59 18.37
N PRO A 25 1.15 -2.17 19.50
CA PRO A 25 2.19 -1.60 20.35
C PRO A 25 3.57 -1.50 19.69
N ALA A 26 3.82 -2.27 18.62
CA ALA A 26 5.03 -2.14 17.80
C ALA A 26 5.02 -0.94 16.85
N PHE A 27 3.86 -0.35 16.56
CA PHE A 27 3.67 0.75 15.61
C PHE A 27 2.95 1.95 16.24
N PRO A 28 3.49 2.57 17.31
CA PRO A 28 2.83 3.73 17.90
C PRO A 28 3.01 4.98 17.04
N SER A 29 1.94 5.74 16.84
CA SER A 29 1.96 7.05 16.18
C SER A 29 2.75 8.11 16.97
N ALA A 30 2.83 7.98 18.30
CA ALA A 30 3.57 8.89 19.17
C ALA A 30 4.54 8.15 20.10
N ARG A 31 5.60 8.83 20.56
CA ARG A 31 6.48 8.27 21.60
C ARG A 31 5.71 8.17 22.92
N PRO A 32 5.78 7.05 23.65
CA PRO A 32 5.28 6.99 25.01
C PRO A 32 5.93 8.10 25.86
N PRO A 33 5.18 8.76 26.74
CA PRO A 33 5.67 9.91 27.50
C PRO A 33 6.83 9.54 28.44
N LEU A 34 6.94 8.25 28.80
CA LEU A 34 7.99 7.72 29.67
C LEU A 34 8.80 6.65 28.95
N ALA A 35 10.13 6.71 29.11
CA ALA A 35 11.05 5.73 28.56
C ALA A 35 10.73 4.29 29.03
N LEU A 36 10.29 4.14 30.29
CA LEU A 36 9.91 2.85 30.85
C LEU A 36 8.66 2.26 30.19
N GLN A 37 7.66 3.09 29.86
CA GLN A 37 6.48 2.64 29.13
C GLN A 37 6.85 2.16 27.73
N ASN A 38 7.79 2.84 27.07
CA ASN A 38 8.28 2.40 25.76
C ASN A 38 8.94 1.02 25.83
N VAL A 39 9.74 0.75 26.87
CA VAL A 39 10.36 -0.57 27.08
C VAL A 39 9.30 -1.65 27.31
N LEU A 40 8.33 -1.40 28.20
CA LEU A 40 7.28 -2.36 28.53
C LEU A 40 6.42 -2.70 27.31
N VAL A 41 5.92 -1.68 26.62
CA VAL A 41 4.95 -1.85 25.54
C VAL A 41 5.61 -2.36 24.25
N GLN A 42 6.83 -1.92 23.90
CA GLN A 42 7.46 -2.34 22.64
C GLN A 42 8.23 -3.67 22.74
N TYR A 43 8.80 -4.00 23.90
CA TYR A 43 9.74 -5.12 24.00
C TYR A 43 9.24 -6.26 24.89
N LEU A 44 8.46 -5.94 25.93
CA LEU A 44 8.00 -6.95 26.89
C LEU A 44 6.61 -7.48 26.51
N VAL A 45 5.64 -6.61 26.23
CA VAL A 45 4.27 -7.03 25.88
C VAL A 45 4.22 -7.99 24.69
N PRO A 46 4.88 -7.73 23.53
CA PRO A 46 4.85 -8.66 22.40
C PRO A 46 5.53 -10.00 22.71
N ARG A 47 6.44 -10.04 23.69
CA ARG A 47 7.17 -11.25 24.09
C ARG A 47 6.34 -12.14 25.03
N PHE A 48 5.42 -11.56 25.78
CA PHE A 48 4.51 -12.29 26.68
C PHE A 48 3.16 -12.62 26.02
N PHE A 49 2.77 -11.90 24.97
CA PHE A 49 1.51 -12.10 24.25
C PHE A 49 1.72 -12.15 22.72
N PRO A 50 2.54 -13.09 22.22
CA PRO A 50 2.91 -13.13 20.80
C PRO A 50 1.71 -13.31 19.86
N ASP A 51 0.70 -14.08 20.28
CA ASP A 51 -0.49 -14.36 19.45
C ASP A 51 -1.39 -13.13 19.24
N HIS A 52 -1.21 -12.08 20.04
CA HIS A 52 -1.97 -10.83 19.96
C HIS A 52 -1.18 -9.68 19.32
N TYR A 53 0.13 -9.84 19.17
CA TYR A 53 1.04 -8.76 18.77
C TYR A 53 2.13 -9.23 17.80
N THR A 54 1.86 -10.29 17.04
CA THR A 54 2.72 -10.69 15.91
C THR A 54 2.62 -9.62 14.84
N ASP A 55 3.76 -9.01 14.51
CA ASP A 55 3.83 -8.00 13.46
C ASP A 55 3.37 -8.59 12.11
N PRO A 56 2.24 -8.13 11.55
CA PRO A 56 1.75 -8.65 10.27
C PRO A 56 2.69 -8.31 9.09
N GLY A 57 3.58 -7.33 9.26
CA GLY A 57 4.60 -6.92 8.28
C GLY A 57 5.95 -7.64 8.42
N ALA A 58 6.13 -8.53 9.41
CA ALA A 58 7.41 -9.21 9.63
C ALA A 58 7.77 -10.26 8.56
N VAL A 59 6.83 -10.59 7.66
CA VAL A 59 7.11 -11.43 6.50
C VAL A 59 7.83 -10.57 5.46
N GLY A 60 9.15 -10.50 5.58
CA GLY A 60 9.99 -9.89 4.56
C GLY A 60 9.82 -10.65 3.24
N VAL A 61 9.09 -10.06 2.30
CA VAL A 61 8.96 -10.67 0.98
C VAL A 61 10.16 -10.24 0.14
N GLU A 62 10.95 -11.21 -0.31
CA GLU A 62 12.01 -10.94 -1.27
C GLU A 62 11.39 -10.49 -2.58
N ALA A 63 11.73 -9.28 -3.02
CA ALA A 63 11.36 -8.82 -4.35
C ALA A 63 12.02 -9.76 -5.38
N SER A 64 11.18 -10.40 -6.19
CA SER A 64 11.64 -11.28 -7.27
C SER A 64 10.84 -11.02 -8.54
N GLU A 65 11.50 -11.20 -9.69
CA GLU A 65 10.86 -11.08 -11.00
C GLU A 65 9.71 -12.09 -11.18
N ARG A 66 9.85 -13.28 -10.56
CA ARG A 66 8.78 -14.28 -10.51
C ARG A 66 7.55 -13.74 -9.80
N GLN A 67 7.70 -13.17 -8.61
CA GLN A 67 6.57 -12.61 -7.86
C GLN A 67 5.93 -11.45 -8.61
N ALA A 68 6.75 -10.53 -9.15
CA ALA A 68 6.26 -9.42 -9.96
C ALA A 68 5.44 -9.89 -11.17
N LYS A 69 5.86 -10.98 -11.84
CA LYS A 69 5.10 -11.59 -12.93
C LYS A 69 3.77 -12.17 -12.47
N VAL A 70 3.76 -12.92 -11.35
CA VAL A 70 2.53 -13.50 -10.79
C VAL A 70 1.52 -12.41 -10.46
N ASN A 71 1.93 -11.37 -9.74
CA ASN A 71 1.04 -10.28 -9.36
C ASN A 71 0.42 -9.57 -10.57
N ARG A 72 1.20 -9.36 -11.64
CA ARG A 72 0.66 -8.79 -12.89
C ARG A 72 -0.40 -9.70 -13.52
N GLN A 73 -0.19 -11.02 -13.50
CA GLN A 73 -1.19 -11.97 -13.98
C GLN A 73 -2.45 -11.96 -13.13
N ASP A 74 -2.31 -11.85 -11.80
CA ASP A 74 -3.45 -11.77 -10.88
C ASP A 74 -4.27 -10.50 -11.11
N ILE A 75 -3.62 -9.35 -11.32
CA ILE A 75 -4.32 -8.10 -11.66
C ILE A 75 -5.12 -8.24 -12.96
N LEU A 76 -4.56 -8.90 -13.99
CA LEU A 76 -5.30 -9.16 -15.23
C LEU A 76 -6.49 -10.08 -15.01
N ALA A 77 -6.32 -11.13 -14.20
CA ALA A 77 -7.41 -12.03 -13.86
C ALA A 77 -8.55 -11.30 -13.13
N ILE A 78 -8.21 -10.38 -12.21
CA ILE A 78 -9.18 -9.50 -11.55
C ILE A 78 -9.86 -8.59 -12.56
N ALA A 79 -9.12 -7.96 -13.46
CA ALA A 79 -9.68 -7.08 -14.48
C ALA A 79 -10.67 -7.80 -15.39
N HIS A 80 -10.34 -9.01 -15.85
CA HIS A 80 -11.24 -9.85 -16.64
C HIS A 80 -12.48 -10.24 -15.85
N LEU A 81 -12.34 -10.69 -14.60
CA LEU A 81 -13.47 -11.05 -13.76
C LEU A 81 -14.41 -9.85 -13.52
N VAL A 82 -13.85 -8.66 -13.28
CA VAL A 82 -14.62 -7.42 -13.11
C VAL A 82 -15.38 -7.10 -14.40
N ALA A 83 -14.74 -7.19 -15.56
CA ALA A 83 -15.37 -6.95 -16.86
C ALA A 83 -16.49 -7.95 -17.18
N GLU A 84 -16.28 -9.25 -16.92
CA GLU A 84 -17.29 -10.31 -17.07
C GLU A 84 -18.54 -10.07 -16.22
N ARG A 85 -18.38 -9.37 -15.09
CA ARG A 85 -19.46 -9.00 -14.17
C ARG A 85 -20.03 -7.62 -14.43
N GLU A 86 -19.69 -7.00 -15.58
CA GLU A 86 -20.07 -5.62 -15.93
C GLU A 86 -19.62 -4.58 -14.89
N GLY A 87 -18.63 -4.93 -14.08
CA GLY A 87 -18.01 -4.04 -13.11
C GLY A 87 -16.99 -3.11 -13.76
N ARG A 88 -16.50 -2.17 -12.96
CA ARG A 88 -15.48 -1.21 -13.37
C ARG A 88 -14.29 -1.31 -12.43
N LEU A 89 -13.09 -1.32 -12.99
CA LEU A 89 -11.85 -1.37 -12.23
C LEU A 89 -11.12 -0.04 -12.33
N LEU A 90 -10.78 0.52 -11.17
CA LEU A 90 -9.81 1.60 -11.01
C LEU A 90 -8.67 1.04 -10.14
N VAL A 91 -7.43 1.18 -10.60
CA VAL A 91 -6.27 0.80 -9.80
C VAL A 91 -5.72 2.05 -9.14
N VAL A 92 -5.61 2.04 -7.81
CA VAL A 92 -4.95 3.11 -7.06
C VAL A 92 -3.51 2.69 -6.82
N PHE A 93 -2.56 3.53 -7.22
CA PHE A 93 -1.14 3.30 -7.03
C PHE A 93 -0.58 4.34 -6.06
N LEU A 94 -0.10 3.86 -4.90
CA LEU A 94 0.60 4.67 -3.91
C LEU A 94 2.10 4.48 -4.06
N GLU A 95 2.80 5.58 -4.33
CA GLU A 95 4.26 5.58 -4.31
C GLU A 95 4.74 5.62 -2.86
N GLN A 96 5.44 4.58 -2.41
CA GLN A 96 6.06 4.61 -1.09
C GLN A 96 7.18 5.66 -1.04
N ALA A 97 7.17 6.49 -0.01
CA ALA A 97 8.24 7.44 0.26
C ALA A 97 9.56 6.72 0.59
N GLY A 98 10.69 7.26 0.12
CA GLY A 98 12.04 6.76 0.43
C GLY A 98 12.82 6.22 -0.77
N ASP A 99 13.91 5.48 -0.51
CA ASP A 99 14.87 5.04 -1.54
C ASP A 99 14.39 3.87 -2.42
N ASN A 100 13.13 3.45 -2.24
CA ASN A 100 12.49 2.31 -2.90
C ASN A 100 12.30 2.51 -4.41
N GLY A 101 12.69 3.66 -4.97
CA GLY A 101 12.70 3.93 -6.41
C GLY A 101 14.07 3.82 -7.07
N ARG A 102 15.14 3.47 -6.35
CA ARG A 102 16.51 3.52 -6.89
C ARG A 102 17.06 2.21 -7.43
N ASP A 103 16.52 1.06 -7.04
CA ASP A 103 16.98 -0.22 -7.59
C ASP A 103 16.36 -0.50 -8.96
N ALA A 104 17.16 -1.06 -9.87
CA ALA A 104 16.77 -1.26 -11.26
C ALA A 104 15.60 -2.23 -11.43
N MET A 105 15.44 -3.19 -10.51
CA MET A 105 14.37 -4.18 -10.56
C MET A 105 13.02 -3.54 -10.21
N THR A 106 12.96 -2.71 -9.17
CA THR A 106 11.74 -1.98 -8.82
C THR A 106 11.34 -1.02 -9.93
N LEU A 107 12.29 -0.26 -10.49
CA LEU A 107 12.02 0.63 -11.63
C LEU A 107 11.51 -0.15 -12.85
N GLY A 108 12.15 -1.27 -13.18
CA GLY A 108 11.71 -2.15 -14.27
C GLY A 108 10.30 -2.69 -14.04
N THR A 109 10.01 -3.14 -12.82
CA THR A 109 8.70 -3.69 -12.43
C THR A 109 7.60 -2.62 -12.49
N LYS A 110 7.85 -1.41 -11.98
CA LYS A 110 6.92 -0.28 -12.08
C LYS A 110 6.60 0.05 -13.54
N ARG A 111 7.63 0.14 -14.39
CA ARG A 111 7.43 0.38 -15.84
C ARG A 111 6.59 -0.71 -16.50
N GLN A 112 6.86 -1.97 -16.21
CA GLN A 112 6.08 -3.10 -16.73
C GLN A 112 4.63 -3.05 -16.24
N PHE A 113 4.39 -2.70 -14.97
CA PHE A 113 3.06 -2.54 -14.42
C PHE A 113 2.27 -1.43 -15.12
N PHE A 114 2.83 -0.22 -15.23
CA PHE A 114 2.14 0.90 -15.90
C PHE A 114 1.91 0.63 -17.39
N ALA A 115 2.87 0.01 -18.08
CA ALA A 115 2.71 -0.40 -19.47
C ALA A 115 1.56 -1.41 -19.64
N LEU A 116 1.44 -2.36 -18.71
CA LEU A 116 0.36 -3.34 -18.72
C LEU A 116 -1.01 -2.69 -18.50
N MET A 117 -1.12 -1.81 -17.50
CA MET A 117 -2.39 -1.10 -17.24
C MET A 117 -2.82 -0.25 -18.43
N ALA A 118 -1.87 0.44 -19.08
CA ALA A 118 -2.14 1.19 -20.30
C ALA A 118 -2.58 0.30 -21.47
N GLN A 119 -1.94 -0.86 -21.66
CA GLN A 119 -2.31 -1.83 -22.70
C GLN A 119 -3.74 -2.34 -22.53
N GLU A 120 -4.13 -2.66 -21.30
CA GLU A 120 -5.46 -3.17 -20.96
C GLU A 120 -6.52 -2.05 -20.78
N ARG A 121 -6.12 -0.79 -20.98
CA ARG A 121 -6.96 0.39 -20.75
C ARG A 121 -7.55 0.44 -19.33
N ILE A 122 -6.82 -0.09 -18.36
CA ILE A 122 -7.18 -0.03 -16.95
C ILE A 122 -6.69 1.33 -16.41
N PRO A 123 -7.58 2.20 -15.92
CA PRO A 123 -7.18 3.48 -15.37
C PRO A 123 -6.40 3.28 -14.08
N VAL A 124 -5.33 4.06 -13.93
CA VAL A 124 -4.50 4.09 -12.74
C VAL A 124 -4.53 5.49 -12.15
N ALA A 125 -4.97 5.61 -10.90
CA ALA A 125 -4.89 6.83 -10.11
C ALA A 125 -3.60 6.80 -9.28
N THR A 126 -2.66 7.70 -9.59
CA THR A 126 -1.41 7.86 -8.82
C THR A 126 -1.60 8.94 -7.76
N LEU A 127 -1.43 8.58 -6.49
CA LEU A 127 -1.64 9.50 -5.35
C LEU A 127 -0.34 10.11 -4.82
N THR A 128 0.69 10.21 -5.67
CA THR A 128 2.05 10.59 -5.24
C THR A 128 2.08 11.97 -4.58
N SER A 129 1.38 12.96 -5.13
CA SER A 129 1.32 14.32 -4.56
C SER A 129 0.64 14.36 -3.20
N GLU A 130 -0.40 13.57 -3.02
CA GLU A 130 -1.20 13.47 -1.81
C GLU A 130 -0.39 12.79 -0.71
N VAL A 131 0.35 11.73 -1.05
CA VAL A 131 1.26 11.03 -0.12
C VAL A 131 2.46 11.90 0.28
N GLU A 132 3.01 12.68 -0.64
CA GLU A 132 4.10 13.62 -0.33
C GLU A 132 3.66 14.77 0.58
N THR A 133 2.40 15.20 0.47
CA THR A 133 1.86 16.32 1.27
C THR A 133 1.43 15.93 2.68
N ILE A 134 1.23 14.64 2.97
CA ILE A 134 0.82 14.20 4.32
C ILE A 134 1.92 14.48 5.37
N GLY A 135 3.18 14.59 4.92
CA GLY A 135 4.32 14.95 5.75
C GLY A 135 4.65 13.91 6.82
N ARG A 136 5.81 14.08 7.48
CA ARG A 136 6.29 13.14 8.50
C ARG A 136 5.36 12.93 9.69
N GLN A 137 4.50 13.90 9.99
CA GLN A 137 3.59 13.85 11.15
C GLN A 137 2.43 12.87 10.95
N ALA A 138 2.15 12.49 9.71
CA ALA A 138 1.11 11.54 9.37
C ALA A 138 1.64 10.14 9.03
N MET A 139 2.92 9.90 9.31
CA MET A 139 3.55 8.60 9.22
C MET A 139 3.72 8.02 10.62
N PHE A 140 3.75 6.69 10.72
CA PHE A 140 4.31 6.02 11.89
C PHE A 140 5.81 6.31 12.00
N ARG A 141 6.40 5.97 13.16
CA ARG A 141 7.82 6.19 13.42
C ARG A 141 8.76 5.46 12.44
N ASP A 142 8.26 4.47 11.72
CA ASP A 142 9.04 3.76 10.71
C ASP A 142 9.26 4.55 9.40
N ASP A 143 8.64 5.73 9.26
CA ASP A 143 8.66 6.59 8.06
C ASP A 143 8.18 5.86 6.79
N VAL A 144 7.51 4.70 6.92
CA VAL A 144 7.06 3.85 5.80
C VAL A 144 5.55 3.76 5.75
N HIS A 145 4.90 3.56 6.91
CA HIS A 145 3.46 3.34 6.97
C HIS A 145 2.74 4.62 7.42
N PRO A 146 1.62 4.99 6.77
CA PRO A 146 0.78 6.10 7.23
C PRO A 146 0.13 5.75 8.57
N ASN A 147 0.07 6.72 9.49
CA ASN A 147 -0.68 6.59 10.74
C ASN A 147 -2.19 6.86 10.50
N LEU A 148 -2.98 7.01 11.56
CA LEU A 148 -4.43 7.29 11.42
C LEU A 148 -4.70 8.51 10.53
N THR A 149 -4.03 9.63 10.77
CA THR A 149 -4.18 10.85 9.97
C THR A 149 -3.75 10.62 8.53
N GLY A 150 -2.64 9.89 8.30
CA GLY A 150 -2.20 9.59 6.94
C GLY A 150 -3.16 8.70 6.16
N ASN A 151 -3.74 7.68 6.81
CA ASN A 151 -4.77 6.85 6.20
C ASN A 151 -6.04 7.64 5.89
N GLN A 152 -6.43 8.59 6.73
CA GLN A 152 -7.56 9.48 6.44
C GLN A 152 -7.30 10.33 5.19
N THR A 153 -6.12 10.95 5.08
CA THR A 153 -5.76 11.74 3.89
C THR A 153 -5.72 10.89 2.62
N ILE A 154 -5.16 9.68 2.69
CA ILE A 154 -5.14 8.73 1.57
C ILE A 154 -6.58 8.34 1.18
N ALA A 155 -7.44 8.03 2.16
CA ALA A 155 -8.83 7.66 1.90
C ALA A 155 -9.61 8.80 1.22
N GLU A 156 -9.43 10.05 1.66
CA GLU A 156 -10.03 11.21 1.02
C GLU A 156 -9.54 11.41 -0.42
N ALA A 157 -8.26 11.14 -0.68
CA ALA A 157 -7.70 11.20 -2.04
C ALA A 157 -8.30 10.11 -2.94
N ILE A 158 -8.40 8.87 -2.43
CA ILE A 158 -9.06 7.75 -3.13
C ILE A 158 -10.52 8.10 -3.44
N ALA A 159 -11.25 8.67 -2.48
CA ALA A 159 -12.65 9.07 -2.68
C ALA A 159 -12.81 10.07 -3.83
N ARG A 160 -11.95 11.09 -3.91
CA ARG A 160 -11.96 12.06 -5.02
C ARG A 160 -11.65 11.43 -6.37
N GLU A 161 -10.69 10.51 -6.42
CA GLU A 161 -10.36 9.78 -7.65
C GLU A 161 -11.50 8.87 -8.10
N LEU A 162 -12.19 8.23 -7.15
CA LEU A 162 -13.36 7.42 -7.44
C LEU A 162 -14.51 8.28 -7.98
N GLU A 163 -14.81 9.42 -7.37
CA GLU A 163 -15.82 10.36 -7.86
C GLU A 163 -15.53 10.85 -9.29
N ARG A 164 -14.26 11.16 -9.59
CA ARG A 164 -13.84 11.54 -10.96
C ARG A 164 -14.02 10.39 -11.94
N PHE A 165 -13.60 9.19 -11.54
CA PHE A 165 -13.76 7.99 -12.35
C PHE A 165 -15.23 7.71 -12.65
N GLU A 166 -16.12 7.86 -11.67
CA GLU A 166 -17.56 7.70 -11.85
C GLU A 166 -18.15 8.78 -12.77
N SER A 167 -17.79 10.04 -12.53
CA SER A 167 -18.32 11.20 -13.26
C SER A 167 -17.90 11.22 -14.73
N GLY A 168 -16.66 10.87 -15.07
CA GLY A 168 -16.19 10.77 -16.45
C GLY A 168 -16.93 9.71 -17.31
N HIS A 169 -17.75 8.87 -16.66
CA HIS A 169 -18.59 7.88 -17.33
C HIS A 169 -20.04 8.33 -17.54
N ALA A 170 -20.52 9.29 -16.75
CA ALA A 170 -21.87 9.83 -16.90
C ALA A 170 -22.03 10.60 -18.22
N GLU A 171 -20.96 11.24 -18.72
CA GLU A 171 -20.96 12.02 -19.96
C GLU A 171 -20.86 11.17 -21.25
N SER A 172 -20.57 9.87 -21.14
CA SER A 172 -20.39 8.96 -22.29
C SER A 172 -21.56 8.00 -22.52
N ARG A 173 -22.67 8.13 -21.77
CA ARG A 173 -23.90 7.40 -22.08
C ARG A 173 -24.62 8.05 -23.26
N PRO A 174 -24.75 7.38 -24.43
CA PRO A 174 -25.64 7.87 -25.47
C PRO A 174 -27.07 7.86 -24.90
N THR A 175 -27.69 9.03 -24.88
CA THR A 175 -29.13 9.17 -24.74
C THR A 175 -29.78 8.28 -25.80
N ARG A 176 -30.43 7.20 -25.37
CA ARG A 176 -31.38 6.45 -26.18
C ARG A 176 -32.73 7.15 -26.16
#